data_AF-A0A2D7RP61-F1
#
_entry.id   AF-A0A2D7RP61-F1
#
_cell.length_a   1.000
_cell.length_b   1.000
_cell.length_c   1.000
_cell.angle_alpha   90.00
_cell.angle_beta   90.00
_cell.angle_gamma   90.00
#
_symmetry.space_group_name_H-M   'P 1'
#
loop_
_entity.id
_entity.type
_entity.pdbx_description
1 polymer ?
#
loop_
_entity_poly.entity_id
_entity_poly.type
_entity_poly.pdbx_seq_one_letter_code
_entity_poly.pdbx_strand_id
1 'polypeptide(L)' 'LGISILSTPKGVMSDNQAKKNNVGGEILCEVF' A
#
# COMPACT_ATOMS: atom_id res chain seq x y z
N LEU A 1 4.60 9.87 -10.44
CA LEU A 1 5.11 9.94 -9.05
C LEU A 1 4.67 8.63 -8.44
N GLY A 2 5.61 7.72 -8.19
CA GLY A 2 5.39 6.28 -8.14
C GLY A 2 4.29 5.76 -7.22
N ILE A 3 3.95 4.48 -7.38
CA ILE A 3 2.97 3.77 -6.56
C ILE A 3 3.72 2.87 -5.59
N SER A 4 3.54 3.07 -4.28
CA SER A 4 4.04 2.14 -3.27
C SER A 4 3.04 1.00 -3.07
N ILE A 5 3.52 -0.23 -3.10
CA ILE A 5 2.73 -1.44 -2.82
C ILE A 5 2.99 -1.86 -1.38
N LEU A 6 1.92 -1.98 -0.60
CA LEU A 6 1.97 -2.25 0.84
C LEU A 6 1.42 -3.65 1.15
N SER A 7 2.08 -4.35 2.07
CA SER A 7 1.52 -5.49 2.80
C SER A 7 0.71 -4.97 3.99
N THR A 8 -0.60 -5.23 4.01
CA THR A 8 -1.51 -4.80 5.07
C THR A 8 -2.25 -6.00 5.68
N PRO A 9 -2.89 -5.87 6.87
CA PRO A 9 -3.73 -6.93 7.44
C PRO A 9 -4.92 -7.37 6.56
N LYS A 10 -5.29 -6.54 5.56
CA LYS A 10 -6.37 -6.82 4.59
C LYS A 10 -5.83 -7.36 3.25
N GLY A 11 -4.56 -7.73 3.19
CA GLY A 11 -3.87 -8.17 1.99
C GLY A 11 -2.96 -7.10 1.37
N VAL A 12 -2.41 -7.41 0.20
CA VAL A 12 -1.50 -6.53 -0.55
C VAL A 12 -2.29 -5.50 -1.35
N MET A 13 -1.95 -4.22 -1.23
CA MET A 13 -2.64 -3.12 -1.95
C MET A 13 -1.75 -1.90 -2.15
N SER A 14 -2.18 -0.94 -2.98
CA SER A 14 -1.49 0.34 -3.14
C SER A 14 -1.66 1.25 -1.93
N ASP A 15 -0.74 2.19 -1.76
CA ASP A 15 -0.80 3.28 -0.78
C ASP A 15 -2.16 4.01 -0.75
N ASN A 16 -2.69 4.32 -1.93
CA ASN A 16 -3.99 4.98 -2.09
C ASN A 16 -5.15 4.10 -1.59
N GLN A 17 -5.09 2.79 -1.82
CA GLN A 17 -6.11 1.86 -1.35
C GLN A 17 -5.99 1.62 0.16
N ALA A 18 -4.77 1.54 0.69
CA ALA A 18 -4.52 1.43 2.12
C ALA A 18 -5.09 2.65 2.88
N LYS A 19 -4.85 3.85 2.35
CA LYS A 19 -5.39 5.11 2.89
C LYS A 19 -6.93 5.13 2.87
N LYS A 20 -7.56 4.73 1.76
CA LYS A 20 -9.03 4.61 1.67
C LYS A 20 -9.62 3.64 2.68
N ASN A 21 -8.88 2.57 3.01
CA ASN A 21 -9.30 1.55 3.96
C ASN A 21 -8.91 1.88 5.41
N ASN A 22 -8.26 3.02 5.67
CA ASN A 22 -7.69 3.41 6.96
C ASN A 22 -6.84 2.30 7.59
N VAL A 23 -5.98 1.67 6.79
CA VAL A 23 -5.02 0.66 7.25
C VAL A 23 -3.59 1.07 6.90
N GLY A 24 -2.66 0.76 7.79
CA GLY A 24 -1.23 0.83 7.53
C GLY A 24 -0.66 -0.52 7.12
N GLY A 25 0.65 -0.54 6.85
CA GLY A 25 1.35 -1.72 6.41
C GLY A 25 2.84 -1.47 6.18
N GLU A 26 3.53 -2.50 5.73
CA GLU A 26 4.93 -2.44 5.33
C GLU A 26 5.03 -2.23 3.83
N ILE A 27 5.95 -1.38 3.37
CA ILE A 27 6.19 -1.18 1.93
C ILE A 27 6.96 -2.39 1.40
N LEU A 28 6.43 -3.02 0.36
CA LEU A 28 7.08 -4.13 -0.33
C LEU A 28 7.95 -3.65 -1.49
N CYS A 29 7.42 -2.74 -2.30
CA CYS A 29 8.14 -2.15 -3.43
C CYS A 29 7.48 -0.84 -3.89
N GLU A 30 8.22 -0.10 -4.72
CA GLU A 30 7.75 1.11 -5.38
C GLU A 30 7.88 0.95 -6.89
N VAL A 31 6.84 1.36 -7.61
CA VAL A 31 6.80 1.37 -9.08
C VAL A 31 6.92 2.82 -9.55
N PHE A 32 7.93 3.14 -10.37
CA PHE A 32 8.20 4.50 -10.87
C PHE A 32 7.58 4.78 -12.22
#